data_AF-A0A6A7APS0-F1
#
_entry.id   AF-A0A6A7APS0-F1
#
_cell.length_a   1.000
_cell.length_b   1.000
_cell.length_c   1.000
_cell.angle_alpha   90.00
_cell.angle_beta   90.00
_cell.angle_gamma   90.00
#
_symmetry.space_group_name_H-M   'P 1'
#
loop_
_entity.id
_entity.type
_entity.pdbx_description
1 polymer ?
#
loop_
_entity_poly.entity_id
_entity_poly.type
_entity_poly.pdbx_seq_one_letter_code
_entity_poly.pdbx_strand_id
1 'polypeptide(L)'
;MLVGNLLLHQEYKRRWRAVKDLRDVFVRFNQAEGWYTQHQMARQPGVRRMWLEYLHALNLEQFDADVWKAMLAAHKRHPELSPATADSVDPISYCYRGMRQLFLVDGRETPPHLVTGNKIRHRNVGELLNFLFQWGEKEKRVGWGSKPYRLILQKTYEMIEGRLGHGAARQWLDEYFVLVRLTHWVLPYPSQVALLGWTK
;
A
#
# COMPACT_ATOMS: atom_id res chain seq x y z
N MET A 1 -26.98 11.70 33.93
CA MET A 1 -25.55 11.46 33.66
C MET A 1 -25.43 10.38 32.60
N LEU A 2 -25.34 10.75 31.32
CA LEU A 2 -25.04 9.84 30.22
C LEU A 2 -23.55 9.99 29.89
N VAL A 3 -22.70 9.24 30.60
CA VAL A 3 -21.28 9.07 30.23
C VAL A 3 -21.26 8.13 29.02
N GLY A 4 -21.64 8.68 27.87
CA GLY A 4 -21.63 8.01 26.57
C GLY A 4 -20.21 7.84 26.07
N ASN A 5 -19.51 6.85 26.63
CA ASN A 5 -18.54 6.00 25.94
C ASN A 5 -17.61 6.75 24.94
N LEU A 6 -16.72 7.61 25.47
CA LEU A 6 -15.67 8.30 24.70
C LEU A 6 -14.78 7.34 23.88
N LEU A 7 -14.62 6.10 24.37
CA LEU A 7 -13.92 5.01 23.68
C LEU A 7 -14.67 4.55 22.42
N LEU A 8 -16.00 4.38 22.49
CA LEU A 8 -16.83 4.12 21.30
C LEU A 8 -16.72 5.25 20.28
N HIS A 9 -16.61 6.52 20.71
CA HIS A 9 -16.51 7.65 19.80
C HIS A 9 -15.15 7.73 19.07
N GLN A 10 -14.05 7.39 19.76
CA GLN A 10 -12.73 7.31 19.12
C GLN A 10 -12.61 6.10 18.19
N GLU A 11 -13.12 4.93 18.59
CA GLU A 11 -13.17 3.76 17.73
C GLU A 11 -14.09 3.96 16.52
N TYR A 12 -15.21 4.65 16.71
CA TYR A 12 -16.11 5.07 15.63
C TYR A 12 -15.42 6.04 14.66
N LYS A 13 -14.71 7.06 15.16
CA LYS A 13 -13.89 7.96 14.33
C LYS A 13 -12.79 7.23 13.55
N ARG A 14 -12.13 6.24 14.17
CA ARG A 14 -11.10 5.41 13.53
C ARG A 14 -11.69 4.50 12.44
N ARG A 15 -12.84 3.85 12.71
CA ARG A 15 -13.59 3.07 11.71
C ARG A 15 -14.10 3.94 10.57
N TRP A 16 -14.60 5.14 10.87
CA TRP A 16 -15.04 6.11 9.88
C TRP A 16 -13.90 6.60 8.99
N ARG A 17 -12.71 6.88 9.54
CA ARG A 17 -11.51 7.21 8.75
C ARG A 17 -11.10 6.08 7.82
N ALA A 18 -11.03 4.84 8.30
CA ALA A 18 -10.66 3.70 7.46
C ALA A 18 -11.63 3.48 6.29
N VAL A 19 -12.93 3.67 6.51
CA VAL A 19 -13.97 3.62 5.48
C VAL A 19 -13.89 4.85 4.55
N LYS A 20 -13.57 6.03 5.09
CA LYS A 20 -13.37 7.27 4.33
C LYS A 20 -12.14 7.18 3.41
N ASP A 21 -11.01 6.68 3.88
CA ASP A 21 -9.77 6.60 3.09
C ASP A 21 -9.91 5.61 1.92
N LEU A 22 -10.56 4.46 2.16
CA LEU A 22 -10.90 3.53 1.07
C LEU A 22 -11.84 4.17 0.07
N ARG A 23 -12.86 4.89 0.56
CA ARG A 23 -13.80 5.62 -0.30
C ARG A 23 -13.10 6.73 -1.06
N ASP A 24 -12.09 7.38 -0.50
CA ASP A 24 -11.37 8.50 -1.11
C ASP A 24 -10.53 8.06 -2.31
N VAL A 25 -9.71 7.02 -2.16
CA VAL A 25 -8.91 6.49 -3.28
C VAL A 25 -9.80 5.95 -4.40
N PHE A 26 -10.87 5.21 -4.08
CA PHE A 26 -11.81 4.73 -5.11
C PHE A 26 -12.56 5.87 -5.81
N VAL A 27 -12.92 6.94 -5.09
CA VAL A 27 -13.52 8.14 -5.70
C VAL A 27 -12.53 8.83 -6.63
N ARG A 28 -11.29 9.04 -6.18
CA ARG A 28 -10.21 9.62 -6.97
C ARG A 28 -9.86 8.78 -8.21
N PHE A 29 -9.93 7.46 -8.10
CA PHE A 29 -9.79 6.54 -9.23
C PHE A 29 -10.92 6.71 -10.23
N ASN A 30 -12.18 6.68 -9.78
CA ASN A 30 -13.34 6.83 -10.67
C ASN A 30 -13.35 8.21 -11.37
N GLN A 31 -12.90 9.26 -10.68
CA GLN A 31 -12.69 10.58 -11.28
C GLN A 31 -11.64 10.51 -12.39
N ALA A 32 -10.48 9.90 -12.11
CA ALA A 32 -9.43 9.71 -13.10
C ALA A 32 -9.88 8.90 -14.31
N GLU A 33 -10.73 7.88 -14.11
CA GLU A 33 -11.35 7.15 -15.21
C GLU A 33 -12.21 8.05 -16.10
N GLY A 34 -13.04 8.92 -15.49
CA GLY A 34 -13.88 9.89 -16.21
C GLY A 34 -13.07 10.92 -16.99
N TRP A 35 -11.94 11.37 -16.44
CA TRP A 35 -11.07 12.37 -17.06
C TRP A 35 -10.55 11.97 -18.44
N TYR A 36 -10.30 10.68 -18.67
CA TYR A 36 -9.77 10.20 -19.95
C TYR A 36 -10.64 10.62 -21.13
N THR A 37 -11.97 10.46 -20.97
CA THR A 37 -12.96 10.85 -21.99
C THR A 37 -13.19 12.35 -21.99
N GLN A 38 -13.36 12.95 -20.82
CA GLN A 38 -13.69 14.37 -20.67
C GLN A 38 -12.63 15.30 -21.28
N HIS A 39 -11.36 14.95 -21.15
CA HIS A 39 -10.24 15.77 -21.62
C HIS A 39 -9.64 15.29 -22.96
N GLN A 40 -10.33 14.37 -23.66
CA GLN A 40 -9.90 13.83 -24.95
C GLN A 40 -8.43 13.37 -24.95
N MET A 41 -8.01 12.68 -23.90
CA MET A 41 -6.58 12.38 -23.65
C MET A 41 -5.94 11.52 -24.76
N ALA A 42 -6.74 10.81 -25.54
CA ALA A 42 -6.29 10.13 -26.76
C ALA A 42 -5.60 11.06 -27.77
N ARG A 43 -6.00 12.34 -27.81
CA ARG A 43 -5.47 13.37 -28.72
C ARG A 43 -4.45 14.30 -28.07
N GLN A 44 -4.24 14.19 -26.75
CA GLN A 44 -3.39 15.11 -25.99
C GLN A 44 -2.33 14.35 -25.19
N PRO A 45 -1.15 14.07 -25.79
CA PRO A 45 -0.13 13.21 -25.18
C PRO A 45 0.42 13.76 -23.86
N GLY A 46 0.51 15.09 -23.71
CA GLY A 46 0.97 15.72 -22.46
C GLY A 46 0.01 15.49 -21.29
N VAL A 47 -1.30 15.72 -21.51
CA VAL A 47 -2.33 15.46 -20.51
C VAL A 47 -2.42 13.97 -20.17
N ARG A 48 -2.31 13.10 -21.20
CA ARG A 48 -2.26 11.65 -20.99
C ARG A 48 -1.09 11.22 -20.11
N ARG A 49 0.10 11.82 -20.30
CA ARG A 49 1.26 11.54 -19.46
C ARG A 49 1.00 11.92 -18.00
N MET A 50 0.47 13.12 -17.74
CA MET A 50 0.14 13.56 -16.39
C MET A 50 -0.90 12.63 -15.73
N TRP A 51 -1.86 12.14 -16.51
CA TRP A 51 -2.84 11.17 -16.02
C TRP A 51 -2.20 9.83 -15.62
N LEU A 52 -1.27 9.30 -16.42
CA LEU A 52 -0.53 8.09 -16.07
C LEU A 52 0.33 8.27 -14.80
N GLU A 53 0.98 9.44 -14.66
CA GLU A 53 1.75 9.82 -13.46
C GLU A 53 0.85 9.95 -12.23
N TYR A 54 -0.34 10.54 -12.38
CA TYR A 54 -1.34 10.61 -11.31
C TYR A 54 -1.78 9.21 -10.85
N LEU A 55 -2.00 8.29 -11.79
CA LEU A 55 -2.35 6.91 -11.48
C LEU A 55 -1.22 6.19 -10.72
N HIS A 56 0.05 6.45 -11.05
CA HIS A 56 1.18 5.94 -10.25
C HIS A 56 1.10 6.41 -8.80
N ALA A 57 0.93 7.72 -8.60
CA ALA A 57 0.86 8.32 -7.27
C ALA A 57 -0.32 7.75 -6.46
N LEU A 58 -1.49 7.62 -7.08
CA LEU A 58 -2.70 7.07 -6.44
C LEU A 58 -2.48 5.62 -5.98
N ASN A 59 -1.84 4.79 -6.81
CA ASN A 59 -1.57 3.40 -6.48
C ASN A 59 -0.48 3.24 -5.40
N LEU A 60 0.52 4.12 -5.39
CA LEU A 60 1.52 4.17 -4.32
C LEU A 60 0.88 4.60 -2.99
N GLU A 61 0.08 5.66 -3.00
CA GLU A 61 -0.63 6.16 -1.82
C GLU A 61 -1.51 5.07 -1.17
N GLN A 62 -2.22 4.29 -1.99
CA GLN A 62 -3.02 3.17 -1.49
C GLN A 62 -2.17 2.03 -0.91
N PHE A 63 -1.01 1.75 -1.51
CA PHE A 63 -0.08 0.76 -0.99
C PHE A 63 0.45 1.17 0.38
N ASP A 64 0.91 2.41 0.53
CA ASP A 64 1.40 2.98 1.77
C ASP A 64 0.34 2.92 2.87
N ALA A 65 -0.90 3.31 2.54
CA ALA A 65 -2.02 3.26 3.46
C ALA A 65 -2.35 1.84 3.92
N ASP A 66 -2.28 0.85 3.02
CA ASP A 66 -2.59 -0.55 3.34
C ASP A 66 -1.48 -1.22 4.15
N VAL A 67 -0.21 -0.91 3.88
CA VAL A 67 0.93 -1.36 4.68
C VAL A 67 0.82 -0.77 6.09
N TRP A 68 0.56 0.53 6.20
CA TRP A 68 0.37 1.18 7.50
C TRP A 68 -0.80 0.58 8.30
N LYS A 69 -1.95 0.37 7.64
CA LYS A 69 -3.10 -0.31 8.25
C LYS A 69 -2.74 -1.72 8.73
N ALA A 70 -1.92 -2.45 7.97
CA ALA A 70 -1.45 -3.77 8.38
C ALA A 70 -0.52 -3.68 9.61
N MET A 71 0.37 -2.69 9.68
CA MET A 71 1.24 -2.45 10.84
C MET A 71 0.42 -2.14 12.09
N LEU A 72 -0.54 -1.23 12.01
CA LEU A 72 -1.45 -0.90 13.12
C LEU A 72 -2.30 -2.11 13.55
N ALA A 73 -2.75 -2.93 12.60
CA ALA A 73 -3.50 -4.15 12.91
C ALA A 73 -2.63 -5.20 13.62
N ALA A 74 -1.38 -5.37 13.21
CA ALA A 74 -0.42 -6.23 13.88
C ALA A 74 -0.10 -5.71 15.28
N HIS A 75 0.10 -4.39 15.43
CA HIS A 75 0.39 -3.73 16.70
C HIS A 75 -0.69 -3.98 17.78
N LYS A 76 -1.97 -4.00 17.38
CA LYS A 76 -3.08 -4.31 18.29
C LYS A 76 -2.99 -5.71 18.91
N ARG A 77 -2.38 -6.66 18.20
CA ARG A 77 -2.20 -8.05 18.66
C ARG A 77 -0.87 -8.20 19.41
N HIS A 78 0.18 -7.56 18.90
CA HIS A 78 1.52 -7.56 19.46
C HIS A 78 2.05 -6.13 19.48
N PRO A 79 2.08 -5.45 20.65
CA PRO A 79 2.45 -4.04 20.76
C PRO A 79 3.92 -3.74 20.45
N GLU A 80 4.32 -3.85 19.18
CA GLU A 80 5.70 -3.66 18.73
C GLU A 80 5.99 -2.26 18.18
N LEU A 81 5.01 -1.38 17.94
CA LEU A 81 5.24 -0.01 17.47
C LEU A 81 5.55 0.90 18.66
N SER A 82 6.41 1.90 18.45
CA SER A 82 6.63 2.94 19.46
C SER A 82 5.38 3.80 19.67
N PRO A 83 5.09 4.29 20.90
CA PRO A 83 3.93 5.14 21.17
C PRO A 83 3.85 6.36 20.24
N ALA A 84 4.99 7.02 20.02
CA ALA A 84 5.12 8.14 19.10
C ALA A 84 4.71 7.78 17.67
N THR A 85 5.00 6.56 17.22
CA THR A 85 4.64 6.09 15.89
C THR A 85 3.18 5.64 15.84
N ALA A 86 2.68 4.94 16.86
CA ALA A 86 1.30 4.49 16.93
C ALA A 86 0.30 5.65 16.94
N ASP A 87 0.69 6.79 17.52
CA ASP A 87 -0.11 8.02 17.56
C ASP A 87 0.17 8.98 16.39
N SER A 88 1.16 8.69 15.54
CA SER A 88 1.51 9.53 14.39
C SER A 88 0.37 9.61 13.38
N VAL A 89 0.15 10.81 12.86
CA VAL A 89 -0.75 11.09 11.72
C VAL A 89 0.03 11.17 10.41
N ASP A 90 1.35 11.38 10.49
CA ASP A 90 2.19 11.62 9.32
C ASP A 90 2.53 10.30 8.60
N PRO A 91 2.59 10.32 7.25
CA PRO A 91 3.04 9.19 6.46
C PRO A 91 4.47 8.78 6.86
N ILE A 92 4.70 7.47 6.95
CA ILE A 92 6.04 6.94 7.20
C ILE A 92 6.84 6.97 5.91
N SER A 93 8.09 7.43 6.01
CA SER A 93 9.07 7.19 4.96
C SER A 93 9.56 5.75 5.05
N TYR A 94 9.29 4.95 4.03
CA TYR A 94 9.69 3.53 3.92
C TYR A 94 11.19 3.36 3.61
N CYS A 95 12.03 4.00 4.40
CA CYS A 95 13.48 3.91 4.35
C CYS A 95 14.05 3.71 5.75
N TYR A 96 15.31 3.27 5.85
CA TYR A 96 15.95 3.03 7.15
C TYR A 96 15.85 4.25 8.08
N ARG A 97 16.09 5.46 7.56
CA ARG A 97 16.02 6.70 8.35
C ARG A 97 14.61 6.99 8.87
N GLY A 98 13.58 6.72 8.07
CA GLY A 98 12.19 6.91 8.49
C GLY A 98 11.70 5.85 9.46
N MET A 99 12.25 4.64 9.38
CA MET A 99 11.77 3.49 10.16
C MET A 99 12.65 3.12 11.36
N ARG A 100 13.83 3.75 11.56
CA ARG A 100 14.80 3.35 12.60
C ARG A 100 14.29 3.43 14.05
N GLN A 101 13.21 4.16 14.31
CA GLN A 101 12.61 4.37 15.63
C GLN A 101 11.15 3.89 15.70
N LEU A 102 10.77 3.06 14.73
CA LEU A 102 9.38 2.71 14.49
C LEU A 102 8.89 1.62 15.43
N PHE A 103 9.78 0.71 15.84
CA PHE A 103 9.44 -0.42 16.70
C PHE A 103 10.04 -0.29 18.10
N LEU A 104 9.46 -0.99 19.07
CA LEU A 104 9.95 -1.16 20.44
C LEU A 104 10.24 -2.63 20.70
N VAL A 105 11.49 -2.91 21.09
CA VAL A 105 11.92 -4.21 21.60
C VAL A 105 12.57 -3.98 22.96
N ASP A 106 12.04 -4.63 23.99
CA ASP A 106 12.50 -4.51 25.39
C ASP A 106 12.62 -3.04 25.86
N GLY A 107 11.65 -2.20 25.46
CA GLY A 107 11.58 -0.78 25.83
C GLY A 107 12.54 0.13 25.06
N ARG A 108 13.24 -0.39 24.04
CA ARG A 108 14.16 0.39 23.20
C ARG A 108 13.61 0.55 21.80
N GLU A 109 13.72 1.77 21.27
CA GLU A 109 13.39 2.05 19.87
C GLU A 109 14.34 1.31 18.95
N THR A 110 13.78 0.63 17.95
CA THR A 110 14.51 -0.23 17.03
C THR A 110 13.96 -0.10 15.60
N PRO A 111 14.82 -0.34 14.59
CA PRO A 111 14.39 -0.46 13.21
C PRO A 111 13.54 -1.72 12.99
N PRO A 112 12.83 -1.83 11.84
CA PRO A 112 12.18 -3.07 11.44
C PRO A 112 13.18 -4.22 11.39
N HIS A 113 12.74 -5.40 11.80
CA HIS A 113 13.51 -6.61 11.58
C HIS A 113 13.59 -6.92 10.09
N LEU A 114 14.81 -6.90 9.55
CA LEU A 114 15.06 -7.22 8.16
C LEU A 114 15.20 -8.73 7.98
N VAL A 115 14.50 -9.28 6.99
CA VAL A 115 14.58 -10.70 6.67
C VAL A 115 15.91 -10.99 5.98
N THR A 116 16.69 -11.90 6.57
CA THR A 116 18.02 -12.28 6.11
C THR A 116 18.21 -13.80 6.13
N GLY A 117 19.20 -14.30 5.38
CA GLY A 117 19.61 -15.71 5.36
C GLY A 117 18.54 -16.66 4.80
N ASN A 118 18.49 -17.89 5.34
CA ASN A 118 17.60 -18.98 4.88
C ASN A 118 16.10 -18.72 5.03
N LYS A 119 15.72 -17.60 5.68
CA LYS A 119 14.32 -17.15 5.81
C LYS A 119 13.83 -16.37 4.57
N ILE A 120 14.72 -16.09 3.62
CA ILE A 120 14.37 -15.47 2.34
C ILE A 120 13.79 -16.53 1.39
N ARG A 121 12.53 -16.33 1.01
CA ARG A 121 11.72 -17.15 0.09
C ARG A 121 11.81 -16.63 -1.35
N HIS A 122 12.04 -15.33 -1.51
CA HIS A 122 12.05 -14.65 -2.81
C HIS A 122 13.50 -14.33 -3.15
N ARG A 123 14.01 -14.86 -4.25
CA ARG A 123 15.45 -14.83 -4.59
C ARG A 123 15.94 -13.42 -4.88
N ASN A 124 15.05 -12.55 -5.32
CA ASN A 124 15.35 -11.16 -5.65
C ASN A 124 14.14 -10.26 -5.40
N VAL A 125 14.37 -8.94 -5.45
CA VAL A 125 13.33 -7.92 -5.25
C VAL A 125 12.22 -8.02 -6.31
N GLY A 126 12.54 -8.40 -7.55
CA GLY A 126 11.54 -8.57 -8.60
C GLY A 126 10.52 -9.66 -8.26
N GLU A 127 10.98 -10.81 -7.75
CA GLU A 127 10.09 -11.87 -7.25
C GLU A 127 9.22 -11.38 -6.09
N LEU A 128 9.79 -10.61 -5.15
CA LEU A 128 9.02 -10.01 -4.05
C LEU A 128 7.93 -9.04 -4.54
N LEU A 129 8.27 -8.14 -5.47
CA LEU A 129 7.29 -7.22 -6.07
C LEU A 129 6.20 -7.98 -6.82
N ASN A 130 6.57 -9.03 -7.55
CA ASN A 130 5.58 -9.87 -8.21
C ASN A 130 4.64 -10.52 -7.19
N PHE A 131 5.15 -11.03 -6.08
CA PHE A 131 4.32 -11.62 -5.04
C PHE A 131 3.40 -10.59 -4.36
N LEU A 132 3.91 -9.38 -4.10
CA LEU A 132 3.12 -8.29 -3.51
C LEU A 132 1.99 -7.83 -4.43
N PHE A 133 2.30 -7.55 -5.69
CA PHE A 133 1.42 -6.79 -6.57
C PHE A 133 0.66 -7.63 -7.59
N GLN A 134 1.29 -8.62 -8.23
CA GLN A 134 0.64 -9.34 -9.32
C GLN A 134 -0.56 -10.16 -8.83
N TRP A 135 -1.67 -10.11 -9.57
CA TRP A 135 -2.95 -10.73 -9.24
C TRP A 135 -3.14 -12.17 -9.78
N GLY A 136 -2.10 -12.78 -10.34
CA GLY A 136 -2.17 -14.16 -10.83
C GLY A 136 -2.41 -15.20 -9.71
N GLU A 137 -3.22 -16.22 -10.01
CA GLU A 137 -3.62 -17.29 -9.08
C GLU A 137 -2.50 -18.27 -8.70
N LYS A 138 -1.33 -18.18 -9.34
CA LYS A 138 -0.21 -19.12 -9.14
C LYS A 138 0.31 -19.14 -7.69
N GLU A 139 0.06 -18.09 -6.92
CA GLU A 139 0.58 -17.95 -5.55
C GLU A 139 -0.54 -17.70 -4.52
N LYS A 140 -0.59 -18.56 -3.51
CA LYS A 140 -1.52 -18.45 -2.38
C LYS A 140 -1.17 -17.24 -1.50
N ARG A 141 -2.13 -16.34 -1.32
CA ARG A 141 -2.08 -15.14 -0.46
C ARG A 141 -3.30 -15.11 0.46
N VAL A 142 -3.42 -16.14 1.26
CA VAL A 142 -4.56 -16.34 2.17
C VAL A 142 -4.63 -15.15 3.15
N GLY A 143 -5.80 -14.55 3.29
CA GLY A 143 -6.03 -13.48 4.26
C GLY A 143 -5.59 -12.07 3.85
N TRP A 144 -4.75 -11.90 2.82
CA TRP A 144 -4.36 -10.57 2.33
C TRP A 144 -4.32 -10.43 0.81
N GLY A 145 -4.68 -11.46 0.04
CA GLY A 145 -4.73 -11.37 -1.40
C GLY A 145 -5.71 -10.31 -1.92
N SER A 146 -6.82 -10.06 -1.22
CA SER A 146 -7.79 -9.04 -1.60
C SER A 146 -7.48 -7.65 -1.04
N LYS A 147 -6.21 -7.37 -0.69
CA LYS A 147 -5.83 -6.05 -0.18
C LYS A 147 -6.19 -4.94 -1.19
N PRO A 148 -6.79 -3.83 -0.73
CA PRO A 148 -7.21 -2.72 -1.58
C PRO A 148 -6.16 -2.23 -2.58
N TYR A 149 -4.88 -2.14 -2.18
CA TYR A 149 -3.80 -1.72 -3.10
C TYR A 149 -3.64 -2.66 -4.30
N ARG A 150 -3.88 -3.97 -4.14
CA ARG A 150 -3.81 -4.93 -5.25
C ARG A 150 -4.99 -4.76 -6.18
N LEU A 151 -6.18 -4.57 -5.61
CA LEU A 151 -7.41 -4.38 -6.36
C LEU A 151 -7.36 -3.09 -7.19
N ILE A 152 -6.90 -1.98 -6.61
CA ILE A 152 -6.80 -0.71 -7.33
C ILE A 152 -5.73 -0.77 -8.42
N LEU A 153 -4.60 -1.47 -8.18
CA LEU A 153 -3.56 -1.66 -9.18
C LEU A 153 -4.05 -2.49 -10.36
N GLN A 154 -4.76 -3.59 -10.09
CA GLN A 154 -5.39 -4.40 -11.12
C GLN A 154 -6.40 -3.58 -11.93
N LYS A 155 -7.31 -2.85 -11.27
CA LYS A 155 -8.29 -2.02 -11.97
C LYS A 155 -7.65 -0.90 -12.78
N THR A 156 -6.55 -0.33 -12.28
CA THR A 156 -5.78 0.68 -13.00
C THR A 156 -5.16 0.11 -14.26
N TYR A 157 -4.56 -1.08 -14.15
CA TYR A 157 -4.02 -1.80 -15.30
C TYR A 157 -5.10 -2.08 -16.35
N GLU A 158 -6.23 -2.67 -15.95
CA GLU A 158 -7.37 -3.00 -16.82
C GLU A 158 -7.93 -1.74 -17.51
N MET A 159 -8.03 -0.63 -16.77
CA MET A 159 -8.45 0.66 -17.33
C MET A 159 -7.47 1.17 -18.39
N ILE A 160 -6.17 1.16 -18.10
CA ILE A 160 -5.16 1.61 -19.07
C ILE A 160 -5.16 0.70 -20.30
N GLU A 161 -5.27 -0.61 -20.10
CA GLU A 161 -5.33 -1.60 -21.18
C GLU A 161 -6.54 -1.35 -22.08
N GLY A 162 -7.73 -1.15 -21.50
CA GLY A 162 -8.95 -0.88 -22.26
C GLY A 162 -8.92 0.45 -23.04
N ARG A 163 -8.07 1.41 -22.65
CA ARG A 163 -8.00 2.75 -23.28
C ARG A 163 -6.82 2.93 -24.22
N LEU A 164 -5.67 2.35 -23.89
CA LEU A 164 -4.38 2.57 -24.53
C LEU A 164 -3.74 1.27 -25.05
N GLY A 165 -4.35 0.12 -24.78
CA GLY A 165 -3.87 -1.20 -25.19
C GLY A 165 -2.91 -1.84 -24.20
N HIS A 166 -2.73 -3.15 -24.35
CA HIS A 166 -1.92 -3.99 -23.46
C HIS A 166 -0.47 -3.49 -23.31
N GLY A 167 0.17 -3.04 -24.40
CA GLY A 167 1.55 -2.56 -24.36
C GLY A 167 1.75 -1.36 -23.42
N ALA A 168 0.83 -0.39 -23.47
CA ALA A 168 0.87 0.79 -22.60
C ALA A 168 0.59 0.42 -21.13
N ALA A 169 -0.37 -0.47 -20.87
CA ALA A 169 -0.66 -0.96 -19.53
C ALA A 169 0.53 -1.70 -18.92
N ARG A 170 1.20 -2.54 -19.73
CA ARG A 170 2.41 -3.26 -19.31
C ARG A 170 3.56 -2.30 -18.98
N GLN A 171 3.83 -1.34 -19.86
CA GLN A 171 4.85 -0.33 -19.62
C GLN A 171 4.56 0.45 -18.33
N TRP A 172 3.31 0.88 -18.14
CA TRP A 172 2.90 1.55 -16.92
C TRP A 172 3.14 0.67 -15.68
N LEU A 173 2.78 -0.61 -15.70
CA LEU A 173 3.05 -1.50 -14.56
C LEU A 173 4.55 -1.66 -14.27
N ASP A 174 5.38 -1.77 -15.31
CA ASP A 174 6.83 -1.88 -15.16
C ASP A 174 7.43 -0.59 -14.56
N GLU A 175 6.95 0.59 -14.98
CA GLU A 175 7.29 1.89 -14.38
C GLU A 175 6.85 1.98 -12.91
N TYR A 176 5.65 1.50 -12.58
CA TYR A 176 5.16 1.44 -11.20
C TYR A 176 6.11 0.63 -10.31
N PHE A 177 6.59 -0.53 -10.77
CA PHE A 177 7.59 -1.31 -10.03
C PHE A 177 8.94 -0.62 -9.88
N VAL A 178 9.34 0.21 -10.85
CA VAL A 178 10.53 1.08 -10.69
C VAL A 178 10.27 2.10 -9.58
N LEU A 179 9.12 2.77 -9.60
CA LEU A 179 8.76 3.78 -8.60
C LEU A 179 8.71 3.19 -7.18
N VAL A 180 8.09 2.02 -6.99
CA VAL A 180 8.08 1.33 -5.69
C VAL A 180 9.51 1.12 -5.19
N ARG A 181 10.45 0.68 -6.03
CA ARG A 181 11.85 0.47 -5.62
C ARG A 181 12.56 1.77 -5.26
N LEU A 182 12.20 2.89 -5.91
CA LEU A 182 12.82 4.19 -5.64
C LEU A 182 12.27 4.83 -4.37
N THR A 183 11.00 4.63 -4.06
CA THR A 183 10.32 5.25 -2.91
C THR A 183 10.32 4.38 -1.65
N HIS A 184 10.42 3.05 -1.81
CA HIS A 184 10.40 2.07 -0.72
C HIS A 184 11.69 1.27 -0.65
N TRP A 185 12.61 1.71 0.22
CA TRP A 185 13.84 0.97 0.48
C TRP A 185 13.62 -0.17 1.48
N VAL A 186 12.54 -0.09 2.27
CA VAL A 186 12.05 -1.17 3.12
C VAL A 186 10.67 -1.57 2.63
N LEU A 187 10.53 -2.83 2.20
CA LEU A 187 9.27 -3.39 1.75
C LEU A 187 8.69 -4.33 2.80
N PRO A 188 7.34 -4.45 2.89
CA PRO A 188 6.72 -5.52 3.66
C PRO A 188 7.22 -6.86 3.13
N TYR A 189 7.53 -7.76 4.06
CA TYR A 189 7.94 -9.11 3.73
C TYR A 189 6.83 -10.11 4.09
N PRO A 190 5.89 -10.37 3.14
CA PRO A 190 4.70 -11.14 3.41
C PRO A 190 4.97 -12.65 3.51
N SER A 191 4.11 -13.31 4.29
CA SER A 191 3.94 -14.76 4.27
C SER A 191 2.72 -15.15 3.42
N GLN A 192 2.43 -16.44 3.32
CA GLN A 192 1.20 -16.92 2.68
C GLN A 192 -0.08 -16.44 3.40
N VAL A 193 0.00 -16.08 4.69
CA VAL A 193 -1.16 -15.80 5.54
C VAL A 193 -1.23 -14.35 6.06
N ALA A 194 -0.16 -13.58 5.94
CA ALA A 194 -0.09 -12.21 6.42
C ALA A 194 0.83 -11.33 5.56
N LEU A 195 0.46 -10.04 5.41
CA LEU A 195 1.26 -9.04 4.69
C LEU A 195 2.55 -8.67 5.44
N LEU A 196 2.52 -8.74 6.78
CA LEU A 196 3.65 -8.48 7.67
C LEU A 196 3.81 -9.67 8.61
N GLY A 197 5.06 -10.11 8.78
CA GLY A 197 5.42 -11.10 9.79
C GLY A 197 5.74 -10.44 11.14
N TRP A 198 5.48 -11.18 12.22
CA TRP A 198 5.92 -10.85 13.57
C TRP A 198 7.35 -11.33 13.79
N THR A 199 7.99 -10.79 14.82
CA THR A 199 9.40 -11.02 15.11
C THR A 199 9.62 -12.15 16.13
N LYS A 200 8.52 -12.77 16.59
CA LYS A 200 8.50 -13.95 17.46
C LYS A 200 7.81 -15.13 16.78
#